data_AF-A0A9W8MLR5-F1
#
_entry.id   AF-A0A9W8MLR5-F1
#
_cell.length_a   1.000
_cell.length_b   1.000
_cell.length_c   1.000
_cell.angle_alpha   90.00
_cell.angle_beta   90.00
_cell.angle_gamma   90.00
#
_symmetry.space_group_name_H-M   'P 1'
#
loop_
_entity.id
_entity.type
_entity.pdbx_description
1 polymer ?
#
loop_
_entity_poly.entity_id
_entity_poly.type
_entity_poly.pdbx_seq_one_letter_code
_entity_poly.pdbx_strand_id
1 'polypeptide(L)'
;MPAHDARHVRELQTRIHEAEAFVSLRPKLQAKLNAQQTELIATKRELADAQQLAQLAENRIADAQDQLELATLDKEVAEARAEEAEASLDELKEQLAMLKVENEVLKNGGDGETGSANDSLAFIQLEKQNERLKEALIRLRDMSQETEHDQRRRIAEMEKDVRQYEEALIKLSNAESEIEGLKLQIDDALGAEDLLVQLTERNLELGEKIEEMRITIEDLEQLQEVSDELEETHREELKNLNETVEAKDMQIQAHLRKVTSLEEGCQDYENTITQFRELVLQLQSELEQLRTQTQTAQSESATAASQTAAMMSLNLKLQSTASKNQARLIELEVKRQEAREARELLSIVQPYLPQLYVETDSDSTSCYLFFQRLACKADLINNVVGQAHNLPDALNGAVTEGLVGVCEMRGRISGLSTFCKRFAAILRRTDVETFLNIGRIYPEIAPLEKRIDMHIDLLRRDEFRDMECVSDVMKIQAQFDHLAEAYFGGYEHDLAERELGYVLALDHDLDMCAASLGLTKTSIDGIVQDEDSVLEMGGYNVQEALFEPLQKVLDQCKSAKNLSRKLIKRIEDLSADSAAVKAHLIPQMKGLTDHVSELVNFATNHLCCL
;
A
#
# COMPACT_ATOMS: atom_id res chain seq x y z
N MET A 1 38.27 42.72 6.02
CA MET A 1 37.71 41.83 7.07
C MET A 1 36.50 42.42 7.79
N PRO A 2 36.54 43.53 8.55
CA PRO A 2 35.51 43.85 9.56
C PRO A 2 34.07 44.03 9.06
N ALA A 3 33.84 44.25 7.76
CA ALA A 3 32.51 44.37 7.17
C ALA A 3 31.75 43.03 7.06
N HIS A 4 32.44 41.88 7.07
CA HIS A 4 31.79 40.57 7.06
C HIS A 4 31.30 40.21 8.46
N ASP A 5 32.18 40.36 9.46
CA ASP A 5 31.89 40.08 10.86
C ASP A 5 30.74 40.99 11.37
N ALA A 6 30.75 42.27 10.99
CA ALA A 6 29.66 43.21 11.28
C ALA A 6 28.32 42.86 10.59
N ARG A 7 28.31 42.03 9.54
CA ARG A 7 27.07 41.47 8.96
C ARG A 7 26.63 40.22 9.71
N HIS A 8 27.55 39.31 10.03
CA HIS A 8 27.23 38.08 10.74
C HIS A 8 26.75 38.36 12.18
N VAL A 9 27.36 39.32 12.88
CA VAL A 9 26.89 39.82 14.18
C VAL A 9 25.47 40.38 14.09
N ARG A 10 25.11 41.07 13.01
CA ARG A 10 23.73 41.55 12.78
C ARG A 10 22.76 40.39 12.52
N GLU A 11 23.14 39.40 11.72
CA GLU A 11 22.34 38.20 11.44
C GLU A 11 22.06 37.40 12.73
N LEU A 12 23.07 37.28 13.60
CA LEU A 12 22.92 36.67 14.92
C LEU A 12 22.05 37.54 15.85
N GLN A 13 22.21 38.86 15.83
CA GLN A 13 21.35 39.78 16.60
C GLN A 13 19.87 39.71 16.15
N THR A 14 19.58 39.59 14.86
CA THR A 14 18.20 39.39 14.38
C THR A 14 17.64 38.04 14.82
N ARG A 15 18.41 36.94 14.71
CA ARG A 15 17.96 35.61 15.17
C ARG A 15 17.75 35.56 16.70
N ILE A 16 18.58 36.26 17.47
CA ILE A 16 18.38 36.43 18.93
C ILE A 16 17.10 37.21 19.20
N HIS A 17 16.86 38.33 18.50
CA HIS A 17 15.66 39.14 18.68
C HIS A 17 14.37 38.39 18.27
N GLU A 18 14.42 37.58 17.22
CA GLU A 18 13.34 36.66 16.83
C GLU A 18 13.08 35.61 17.91
N ALA A 19 14.12 35.01 18.50
CA ALA A 19 13.98 34.06 19.60
C ALA A 19 13.41 34.72 20.87
N GLU A 20 13.87 35.92 21.23
CA GLU A 20 13.30 36.73 22.31
C GLU A 20 11.82 37.06 22.06
N ALA A 21 11.46 37.43 20.83
CA ALA A 21 10.09 37.68 20.43
C ALA A 21 9.21 36.43 20.60
N PHE A 22 9.65 35.26 20.13
CA PHE A 22 8.94 33.98 20.32
C PHE A 22 8.80 33.61 21.80
N VAL A 23 9.86 33.78 22.61
CA VAL A 23 9.81 33.55 24.06
C VAL A 23 8.82 34.51 24.73
N SER A 24 8.72 35.76 24.28
CA SER A 24 7.71 36.73 24.77
C SER A 24 6.27 36.41 24.31
N LEU A 25 6.11 35.64 23.22
CA LEU A 25 4.82 35.22 22.69
C LEU A 25 4.26 34.00 23.44
N ARG A 26 5.13 33.08 23.85
CA ARG A 26 4.78 31.86 24.59
C ARG A 26 3.84 32.09 25.81
N PRO A 27 4.07 33.05 26.73
CA PRO A 27 3.14 33.30 27.84
C PRO A 27 1.80 33.88 27.37
N LYS A 28 1.73 34.58 26.22
CA LYS A 28 0.47 35.09 25.65
C LYS A 28 -0.35 33.94 25.05
N LEU A 29 0.30 33.00 24.37
CA LEU A 29 -0.34 31.78 23.85
C LEU A 29 -0.82 30.89 25.00
N GLN A 30 -0.02 30.71 26.05
CA GLN A 30 -0.43 29.93 27.22
C GLN A 30 -1.54 30.62 28.04
N ALA A 31 -1.56 31.95 28.11
CA ALA A 31 -2.70 32.69 28.67
C ALA A 31 -3.98 32.52 27.84
N LYS A 32 -3.89 32.54 26.50
CA LYS A 32 -5.03 32.24 25.62
C LYS A 32 -5.55 30.81 25.79
N LEU A 33 -4.65 29.81 25.83
CA LEU A 33 -5.01 28.42 26.05
C LEU A 33 -5.75 28.23 27.38
N ASN A 34 -5.24 28.83 28.46
CA ASN A 34 -5.89 28.79 29.76
C ASN A 34 -7.26 29.51 29.75
N ALA A 35 -7.38 30.63 29.04
CA ALA A 35 -8.65 31.34 28.89
C ALA A 35 -9.70 30.51 28.14
N GLN A 36 -9.34 29.91 27.00
CA GLN A 36 -10.21 29.01 26.25
C GLN A 36 -10.59 27.76 27.05
N GLN A 37 -9.69 27.22 27.88
CA GLN A 37 -10.02 26.14 28.82
C GLN A 37 -11.03 26.59 29.88
N THR A 38 -10.93 27.81 30.42
CA THR A 38 -11.94 28.32 31.36
C THR A 38 -13.28 28.62 30.69
N GLU A 39 -13.30 29.12 29.46
CA GLU A 39 -14.52 29.34 28.67
C GLU A 39 -15.21 28.00 28.34
N LEU A 40 -14.45 26.99 27.91
CA LEU A 40 -14.97 25.64 27.62
C LEU A 40 -15.54 24.96 28.88
N ILE A 41 -14.95 25.19 30.06
CA ILE A 41 -15.50 24.70 31.34
C ILE A 41 -16.77 25.48 31.74
N ALA A 42 -16.87 26.77 31.40
CA ALA A 42 -18.06 27.57 31.65
C ALA A 42 -19.23 27.13 30.74
N THR A 43 -19.02 27.05 29.42
CA THR A 43 -20.07 26.63 28.48
C THR A 43 -20.55 25.20 28.74
N LYS A 44 -19.66 24.28 29.17
CA LYS A 44 -20.09 22.93 29.59
C LYS A 44 -20.95 22.91 30.86
N ARG A 45 -20.86 23.92 31.73
CA ARG A 45 -21.80 24.08 32.87
C ARG A 45 -23.11 24.69 32.42
N GLU A 46 -23.06 25.75 31.62
CA GLU A 46 -24.25 26.41 31.07
C GLU A 46 -25.10 25.42 30.25
N LEU A 47 -24.47 24.53 29.48
CA LEU A 47 -25.14 23.44 28.77
C LEU A 47 -25.82 22.43 29.73
N ALA A 48 -25.13 22.00 30.79
CA ALA A 48 -25.68 21.06 31.77
C ALA A 48 -26.85 21.68 32.58
N ASP A 49 -26.73 22.96 32.96
CA ASP A 49 -27.78 23.72 33.63
C ASP A 49 -28.99 23.89 32.68
N ALA A 50 -28.76 24.16 31.39
CA ALA A 50 -29.82 24.23 30.38
C ALA A 50 -30.52 22.87 30.15
N GLN A 51 -29.76 21.76 30.12
CA GLN A 51 -30.33 20.41 30.02
C GLN A 51 -31.19 20.06 31.24
N GLN A 52 -30.76 20.43 32.45
CA GLN A 52 -31.59 20.25 33.66
C GLN A 52 -32.87 21.10 33.61
N LEU A 53 -32.81 22.33 33.08
CA LEU A 53 -33.99 23.17 32.89
C LEU A 53 -34.94 22.63 31.82
N ALA A 54 -34.42 22.00 30.75
CA ALA A 54 -35.22 21.30 29.74
C ALA A 54 -35.97 20.11 30.36
N GLN A 55 -35.27 19.22 31.07
CA GLN A 55 -35.91 18.08 31.74
C GLN A 55 -36.99 18.52 32.74
N LEU A 56 -36.74 19.60 33.50
CA LEU A 56 -37.73 20.18 34.43
C LEU A 56 -38.91 20.86 33.72
N ALA A 57 -38.78 21.21 32.43
CA ALA A 57 -39.89 21.70 31.61
C ALA A 57 -40.68 20.54 31.00
N GLU A 58 -40.01 19.50 30.49
CA GLU A 58 -40.63 18.26 29.98
C GLU A 58 -41.46 17.57 31.06
N ASN A 59 -40.91 17.37 32.26
CA ASN A 59 -41.65 16.76 33.37
C ASN A 59 -42.91 17.57 33.73
N ARG A 60 -42.87 18.91 33.61
CA ARG A 60 -44.05 19.78 33.82
C ARG A 60 -45.06 19.75 32.68
N ILE A 61 -44.62 19.39 31.47
CA ILE A 61 -45.53 19.16 30.33
C ILE A 61 -46.24 17.83 30.54
N ALA A 62 -45.53 16.77 30.97
CA ALA A 62 -46.14 15.51 31.38
C ALA A 62 -47.12 15.70 32.56
N ASP A 63 -46.71 16.35 33.66
CA ASP A 63 -47.60 16.69 34.79
C ASP A 63 -48.89 17.41 34.34
N ALA A 64 -48.81 18.23 33.28
CA ALA A 64 -49.93 18.98 32.72
C ALA A 64 -50.76 18.18 31.70
N GLN A 65 -50.18 17.18 31.04
CA GLN A 65 -50.89 16.21 30.20
C GLN A 65 -51.71 15.26 31.08
N ASP A 66 -51.12 14.69 32.14
CA ASP A 66 -51.83 13.87 33.15
C ASP A 66 -53.04 14.62 33.74
N GLN A 67 -52.87 15.91 34.05
CA GLN A 67 -53.95 16.78 34.54
C GLN A 67 -55.02 17.07 33.47
N LEU A 68 -54.65 17.14 32.19
CA LEU A 68 -55.59 17.31 31.09
C LEU A 68 -56.40 16.02 30.85
N GLU A 69 -55.74 14.86 30.88
CA GLU A 69 -56.37 13.54 30.74
C GLU A 69 -57.36 13.27 31.88
N LEU A 70 -56.96 13.56 33.13
CA LEU A 70 -57.86 13.47 34.28
C LEU A 70 -59.06 14.42 34.14
N ALA A 71 -58.86 15.64 33.66
CA ALA A 71 -59.94 16.61 33.44
C ALA A 71 -60.87 16.24 32.27
N THR A 72 -60.36 15.56 31.24
CA THR A 72 -61.21 15.00 30.17
C THR A 72 -62.00 13.78 30.64
N LEU A 73 -61.42 12.92 31.48
CA LEU A 73 -62.12 11.77 32.06
C LEU A 73 -63.22 12.21 33.04
N ASP A 74 -62.97 13.21 33.88
CA ASP A 74 -64.01 13.84 34.71
C ASP A 74 -65.14 14.47 33.86
N LYS A 75 -64.81 15.05 32.69
CA LYS A 75 -65.80 15.57 31.73
C LYS A 75 -66.63 14.44 31.12
N GLU A 76 -66.02 13.36 30.65
CA GLU A 76 -66.72 12.22 30.05
C GLU A 76 -67.65 11.53 31.06
N VAL A 77 -67.20 11.37 32.32
CA VAL A 77 -68.04 10.86 33.42
C VAL A 77 -69.20 11.82 33.74
N ALA A 78 -69.02 13.13 33.58
CA ALA A 78 -70.10 14.10 33.75
C ALA A 78 -71.10 14.08 32.57
N GLU A 79 -70.63 13.90 31.33
CA GLU A 79 -71.48 13.79 30.14
C GLU A 79 -72.27 12.48 30.13
N ALA A 80 -71.66 11.33 30.42
CA ALA A 80 -72.37 10.05 30.55
C ALA A 80 -73.48 10.09 31.63
N ARG A 81 -73.24 10.79 32.75
CA ARG A 81 -74.27 11.02 33.78
C ARG A 81 -75.36 12.00 33.35
N ALA A 82 -75.06 12.93 32.45
CA ALA A 82 -76.07 13.80 31.85
C ALA A 82 -76.96 13.01 30.88
N GLU A 83 -76.37 12.15 30.04
CA GLU A 83 -77.11 11.26 29.14
C GLU A 83 -78.00 10.27 29.91
N GLU A 84 -77.52 9.66 30.99
CA GLU A 84 -78.31 8.80 31.89
C GLU A 84 -79.48 9.59 32.55
N ALA A 85 -79.23 10.83 32.96
CA ALA A 85 -80.24 11.72 33.53
C ALA A 85 -81.28 12.16 32.48
N GLU A 86 -80.90 12.41 31.24
CA GLU A 86 -81.83 12.76 30.15
C GLU A 86 -82.68 11.56 29.71
N ALA A 87 -82.07 10.37 29.57
CA ALA A 87 -82.77 9.13 29.22
C ALA A 87 -83.84 8.75 30.26
N SER A 88 -83.51 8.82 31.56
CA SER A 88 -84.48 8.59 32.63
C SER A 88 -85.57 9.68 32.70
N LEU A 89 -85.27 10.92 32.26
CA LEU A 89 -86.26 11.98 32.11
C LEU A 89 -87.24 11.69 30.97
N ASP A 90 -86.79 11.10 29.87
CA ASP A 90 -87.65 10.66 28.75
C ASP A 90 -88.50 9.44 29.12
N GLU A 91 -87.94 8.44 29.80
CA GLU A 91 -88.72 7.29 30.31
C GLU A 91 -89.86 7.75 31.24
N LEU A 92 -89.57 8.70 32.14
CA LEU A 92 -90.58 9.30 33.02
C LEU A 92 -91.65 10.11 32.24
N LYS A 93 -91.33 10.70 31.08
CA LYS A 93 -92.33 11.35 30.21
C LYS A 93 -93.25 10.31 29.55
N GLU A 94 -92.71 9.16 29.12
CA GLU A 94 -93.50 8.06 28.54
C GLU A 94 -94.43 7.42 29.59
N GLN A 95 -93.92 7.10 30.78
CA GLN A 95 -94.73 6.58 31.89
C GLN A 95 -95.87 7.55 32.27
N LEU A 96 -95.59 8.86 32.30
CA LEU A 96 -96.58 9.90 32.57
C LEU A 96 -97.61 10.04 31.43
N ALA A 97 -97.24 9.75 30.18
CA ALA A 97 -98.17 9.69 29.06
C ALA A 97 -99.12 8.47 29.18
N MET A 98 -98.61 7.28 29.55
CA MET A 98 -99.43 6.09 29.75
C MET A 98 -100.46 6.27 30.88
N LEU A 99 -100.04 6.80 32.04
CA LEU A 99 -100.91 7.03 33.21
C LEU A 99 -102.02 8.07 32.94
N LYS A 100 -101.84 8.97 31.97
CA LYS A 100 -102.91 9.87 31.50
C LYS A 100 -103.99 9.12 30.74
N VAL A 101 -103.61 8.22 29.82
CA VAL A 101 -104.56 7.41 29.04
C VAL A 101 -105.37 6.49 29.96
N GLU A 102 -104.72 5.85 30.93
CA GLU A 102 -105.40 4.99 31.91
C GLU A 102 -106.45 5.76 32.74
N ASN A 103 -106.16 7.02 33.09
CA ASN A 103 -107.10 7.93 33.77
C ASN A 103 -108.31 8.37 32.92
N GLU A 104 -108.23 8.27 31.59
CA GLU A 104 -109.37 8.52 30.69
C GLU A 104 -110.24 7.27 30.52
N VAL A 105 -109.64 6.07 30.55
CA VAL A 105 -110.36 4.79 30.50
C VAL A 105 -111.14 4.53 31.79
N LEU A 106 -110.51 4.71 32.96
CA LEU A 106 -111.11 4.38 34.27
C LEU A 106 -112.29 5.29 34.69
N LYS A 107 -112.62 6.33 33.93
CA LYS A 107 -113.78 7.20 34.19
C LYS A 107 -115.11 6.71 33.58
N ASN A 108 -115.09 5.68 32.74
CA ASN A 108 -116.17 5.39 31.80
C ASN A 108 -116.86 4.02 31.94
N GLY A 109 -116.90 3.38 33.12
CA GLY A 109 -117.67 2.12 33.25
C GLY A 109 -117.94 1.56 34.65
N GLY A 110 -119.23 1.26 34.91
CA GLY A 110 -119.72 0.38 35.98
C GLY A 110 -121.22 0.57 36.26
N ASP A 111 -121.98 -0.52 36.52
CA ASP A 111 -122.87 -0.65 37.70
C ASP A 111 -123.58 -2.04 37.82
N GLY A 112 -123.94 -2.42 39.07
CA GLY A 112 -125.04 -3.33 39.55
C GLY A 112 -125.26 -4.79 39.05
N GLU A 113 -126.12 -5.64 39.67
CA GLU A 113 -126.54 -5.78 41.10
C GLU A 113 -127.46 -7.03 41.37
N THR A 114 -127.35 -7.72 42.53
CA THR A 114 -128.37 -8.61 43.22
C THR A 114 -128.97 -9.87 42.51
N GLY A 115 -129.68 -10.85 43.13
CA GLY A 115 -129.86 -11.23 44.56
C GLY A 115 -130.95 -12.32 44.90
N SER A 116 -130.52 -13.43 45.55
CA SER A 116 -131.10 -14.22 46.70
C SER A 116 -132.53 -14.88 46.83
N ALA A 117 -132.54 -16.08 47.47
CA ALA A 117 -133.42 -16.58 48.58
C ALA A 117 -134.64 -17.57 48.42
N ASN A 118 -134.41 -18.82 48.91
CA ASN A 118 -135.16 -19.62 49.92
C ASN A 118 -136.49 -20.41 49.70
N ASP A 119 -136.55 -21.55 50.42
CA ASP A 119 -137.66 -22.51 50.67
C ASP A 119 -138.46 -22.11 51.96
N SER A 120 -139.60 -22.66 52.41
CA SER A 120 -139.89 -24.08 52.80
C SER A 120 -141.34 -24.21 53.37
N LEU A 121 -141.87 -25.31 53.94
CA LEU A 121 -141.31 -26.54 54.54
C LEU A 121 -142.31 -27.75 54.46
N ALA A 122 -142.24 -28.68 55.44
CA ALA A 122 -142.83 -30.01 55.48
C ALA A 122 -144.29 -30.16 55.97
N PHE A 123 -145.05 -31.05 55.32
CA PHE A 123 -146.00 -31.96 55.99
C PHE A 123 -146.11 -33.32 55.28
N ILE A 124 -146.03 -33.34 53.94
CA ILE A 124 -146.01 -34.57 53.11
C ILE A 124 -144.62 -35.24 53.14
N GLN A 125 -144.13 -35.57 54.33
CA GLN A 125 -142.82 -36.21 54.56
C GLN A 125 -142.87 -37.73 54.80
N LEU A 126 -144.06 -38.30 54.97
CA LEU A 126 -144.22 -39.71 55.35
C LEU A 126 -144.52 -40.64 54.15
N GLU A 127 -145.39 -40.26 53.22
CA GLU A 127 -145.53 -41.00 51.94
C GLU A 127 -144.23 -40.92 51.12
N LYS A 128 -143.53 -39.78 51.20
CA LYS A 128 -142.19 -39.57 50.63
C LYS A 128 -141.12 -40.56 51.11
N GLN A 129 -141.35 -41.38 52.14
CA GLN A 129 -140.37 -42.39 52.55
C GLN A 129 -140.31 -43.60 51.60
N ASN A 130 -141.42 -43.97 50.95
CA ASN A 130 -141.40 -45.03 49.94
C ASN A 130 -140.90 -44.54 48.57
N GLU A 131 -141.18 -43.28 48.21
CA GLU A 131 -140.51 -42.65 47.07
C GLU A 131 -139.02 -42.49 47.32
N ARG A 132 -138.59 -42.09 48.53
CA ARG A 132 -137.18 -41.93 48.90
C ARG A 132 -136.31 -43.14 48.59
N LEU A 133 -136.81 -44.37 48.64
CA LEU A 133 -136.03 -45.56 48.29
C LEU A 133 -135.83 -45.72 46.78
N LYS A 134 -136.78 -45.27 45.95
CA LYS A 134 -136.59 -45.16 44.49
C LYS A 134 -135.73 -43.95 44.13
N GLU A 135 -135.98 -42.80 44.75
CA GLU A 135 -135.11 -41.62 44.61
C GLU A 135 -133.68 -41.91 45.08
N ALA A 136 -133.46 -42.74 46.10
CA ALA A 136 -132.11 -43.06 46.58
C ALA A 136 -131.31 -43.84 45.53
N LEU A 137 -131.94 -44.81 44.85
CA LEU A 137 -131.30 -45.52 43.73
C LEU A 137 -131.04 -44.60 42.53
N ILE A 138 -131.94 -43.65 42.26
CA ILE A 138 -131.75 -42.63 41.22
C ILE A 138 -130.62 -41.68 41.61
N ARG A 139 -130.60 -41.12 42.83
CA ARG A 139 -129.52 -40.28 43.35
C ARG A 139 -128.18 -40.99 43.37
N LEU A 140 -128.12 -42.29 43.66
CA LEU A 140 -126.86 -43.04 43.67
C LEU A 140 -126.32 -43.26 42.24
N ARG A 141 -127.20 -43.46 41.25
CA ARG A 141 -126.84 -43.39 39.83
C ARG A 141 -126.36 -41.98 39.45
N ASP A 142 -127.10 -40.95 39.83
CA ASP A 142 -126.85 -39.58 39.39
C ASP A 142 -125.55 -39.03 40.01
N MET A 143 -125.31 -39.28 41.30
CA MET A 143 -124.01 -39.03 41.95
C MET A 143 -122.87 -39.84 41.32
N SER A 144 -123.12 -41.08 40.87
CA SER A 144 -122.12 -41.87 40.15
C SER A 144 -121.79 -41.28 38.78
N GLN A 145 -122.76 -40.70 38.07
CA GLN A 145 -122.52 -40.00 36.81
C GLN A 145 -121.86 -38.63 37.02
N GLU A 146 -122.27 -37.89 38.04
CA GLU A 146 -121.71 -36.59 38.42
C GLU A 146 -120.24 -36.73 38.85
N THR A 147 -119.92 -37.70 39.70
CA THR A 147 -118.53 -38.00 40.10
C THR A 147 -117.68 -38.54 38.94
N GLU A 148 -118.24 -39.31 38.01
CA GLU A 148 -117.54 -39.68 36.78
C GLU A 148 -117.27 -38.44 35.91
N HIS A 149 -118.22 -37.53 35.79
CA HIS A 149 -118.10 -36.32 34.98
C HIS A 149 -117.08 -35.33 35.56
N ASP A 150 -117.01 -35.21 36.88
CA ASP A 150 -116.00 -34.46 37.63
C ASP A 150 -114.59 -35.08 37.47
N GLN A 151 -114.48 -36.41 37.52
CA GLN A 151 -113.20 -37.10 37.29
C GLN A 151 -112.72 -36.90 35.85
N ARG A 152 -113.60 -37.07 34.85
CA ARG A 152 -113.30 -36.77 33.44
C ARG A 152 -112.87 -35.31 33.23
N ARG A 153 -113.51 -34.36 33.92
CA ARG A 153 -113.16 -32.94 33.88
C ARG A 153 -111.77 -32.69 34.46
N ARG A 154 -111.46 -33.22 35.64
CA ARG A 154 -110.13 -33.10 36.27
C ARG A 154 -109.03 -33.76 35.44
N ILE A 155 -109.33 -34.88 34.76
CA ILE A 155 -108.40 -35.50 33.79
C ILE A 155 -108.12 -34.53 32.63
N ALA A 156 -109.15 -33.94 32.03
CA ALA A 156 -108.98 -32.97 30.93
C ALA A 156 -108.25 -31.67 31.37
N GLU A 157 -108.45 -31.22 32.61
CA GLU A 157 -107.72 -30.09 33.20
C GLU A 157 -106.24 -30.47 33.45
N MET A 158 -105.94 -31.64 34.03
CA MET A 158 -104.55 -32.13 34.17
C MET A 158 -103.86 -32.39 32.82
N GLU A 159 -104.56 -32.94 31.81
CA GLU A 159 -104.02 -33.12 30.45
C GLU A 159 -103.67 -31.80 29.77
N LYS A 160 -104.39 -30.71 30.09
CA LYS A 160 -104.07 -29.37 29.61
C LYS A 160 -102.84 -28.81 30.34
N ASP A 161 -102.79 -28.95 31.66
CA ASP A 161 -101.68 -28.44 32.47
C ASP A 161 -100.36 -29.16 32.12
N VAL A 162 -100.40 -30.48 31.87
CA VAL A 162 -99.26 -31.26 31.34
C VAL A 162 -98.74 -30.68 30.03
N ARG A 163 -99.61 -30.38 29.05
CA ARG A 163 -99.18 -29.76 27.78
C ARG A 163 -98.57 -28.37 27.98
N GLN A 164 -99.08 -27.59 28.92
CA GLN A 164 -98.49 -26.28 29.25
C GLN A 164 -97.11 -26.43 29.91
N TYR A 165 -96.89 -27.47 30.72
CA TYR A 165 -95.57 -27.83 31.22
C TYR A 165 -94.63 -28.33 30.11
N GLU A 166 -95.10 -29.14 29.17
CA GLU A 166 -94.32 -29.60 28.00
C GLU A 166 -93.89 -28.41 27.12
N GLU A 167 -94.80 -27.49 26.81
CA GLU A 167 -94.48 -26.24 26.10
C GLU A 167 -93.48 -25.35 26.85
N ALA A 168 -93.59 -25.27 28.19
CA ALA A 168 -92.67 -24.50 29.01
C ALA A 168 -91.27 -25.14 29.06
N LEU A 169 -91.19 -26.48 29.14
CA LEU A 169 -89.93 -27.24 29.06
C LEU A 169 -89.21 -27.05 27.72
N ILE A 170 -89.94 -27.05 26.60
CA ILE A 170 -89.35 -26.79 25.28
C ILE A 170 -88.81 -25.36 25.18
N LYS A 171 -89.58 -24.36 25.67
CA LYS A 171 -89.14 -22.94 25.69
C LYS A 171 -87.92 -22.74 26.59
N LEU A 172 -87.88 -23.40 27.75
CA LEU A 172 -86.74 -23.38 28.67
C LEU A 172 -85.50 -24.01 28.02
N SER A 173 -85.62 -25.21 27.45
CA SER A 173 -84.50 -25.91 26.81
C SER A 173 -83.93 -25.15 25.60
N ASN A 174 -84.77 -24.48 24.83
CA ASN A 174 -84.31 -23.60 23.75
C ASN A 174 -83.54 -22.39 24.31
N ALA A 175 -84.07 -21.71 25.33
CA ALA A 175 -83.41 -20.56 25.96
C ALA A 175 -82.09 -20.96 26.66
N GLU A 176 -82.02 -22.14 27.27
CA GLU A 176 -80.79 -22.71 27.83
C GLU A 176 -79.73 -22.93 26.74
N SER A 177 -80.12 -23.47 25.58
CA SER A 177 -79.23 -23.66 24.43
C SER A 177 -78.79 -22.33 23.78
N GLU A 178 -79.66 -21.33 23.73
CA GLU A 178 -79.32 -19.98 23.26
C GLU A 178 -78.33 -19.28 24.22
N ILE A 179 -78.54 -19.42 25.53
CA ILE A 179 -77.62 -18.92 26.57
C ILE A 179 -76.26 -19.62 26.49
N GLU A 180 -76.22 -20.93 26.23
CA GLU A 180 -74.97 -21.67 26.06
C GLU A 180 -74.22 -21.26 24.78
N GLY A 181 -74.94 -21.03 23.67
CA GLY A 181 -74.37 -20.48 22.44
C GLY A 181 -73.83 -19.05 22.59
N LEU A 182 -74.50 -18.19 23.37
CA LEU A 182 -74.04 -16.83 23.65
C LEU A 182 -72.81 -16.81 24.58
N LYS A 183 -72.70 -17.74 25.54
CA LYS A 183 -71.49 -17.88 26.37
C LYS A 183 -70.26 -18.21 25.53
N LEU A 184 -70.38 -19.17 24.61
CA LEU A 184 -69.28 -19.53 23.70
C LEU A 184 -68.83 -18.34 22.84
N GLN A 185 -69.76 -17.49 22.38
CA GLN A 185 -69.42 -16.27 21.64
C GLN A 185 -68.72 -15.22 22.51
N ILE A 186 -69.02 -15.16 23.81
CA ILE A 186 -68.33 -14.29 24.77
C ILE A 186 -66.91 -14.83 25.06
N ASP A 187 -66.77 -16.15 25.26
CA ASP A 187 -65.47 -16.80 25.47
C ASP A 187 -64.54 -16.63 24.24
N ASP A 188 -65.07 -16.81 23.02
CA ASP A 188 -64.36 -16.55 21.76
C ASP A 188 -63.97 -15.06 21.60
N ALA A 189 -64.85 -14.13 22.00
CA ALA A 189 -64.57 -12.69 21.94
C ALA A 189 -63.48 -12.26 22.92
N LEU A 190 -63.52 -12.76 24.16
CA LEU A 190 -62.48 -12.52 25.19
C LEU A 190 -61.12 -13.08 24.73
N GLY A 191 -61.10 -14.27 24.12
CA GLY A 191 -59.87 -14.84 23.55
C GLY A 191 -59.31 -14.03 22.37
N ALA A 192 -60.17 -13.32 21.62
CA ALA A 192 -59.74 -12.39 20.58
C ALA A 192 -59.22 -11.05 21.14
N GLU A 193 -59.80 -10.58 22.25
CA GLU A 193 -59.34 -9.40 23.01
C GLU A 193 -57.96 -9.63 23.63
N ASP A 194 -57.76 -10.75 24.35
CA ASP A 194 -56.47 -11.16 24.91
C ASP A 194 -55.36 -11.23 23.84
N LEU A 195 -55.70 -11.73 22.64
CA LEU A 195 -54.77 -11.80 21.51
C LEU A 195 -54.45 -10.40 20.97
N LEU A 196 -55.45 -9.51 20.89
CA LEU A 196 -55.29 -8.12 20.45
C LEU A 196 -54.38 -7.34 21.40
N VAL A 197 -54.60 -7.46 22.71
CA VAL A 197 -53.77 -6.82 23.75
C VAL A 197 -52.31 -7.23 23.57
N GLN A 198 -52.01 -8.54 23.53
CA GLN A 198 -50.65 -9.06 23.31
C GLN A 198 -50.02 -8.58 21.98
N LEU A 199 -50.83 -8.40 20.93
CA LEU A 199 -50.36 -7.86 19.64
C LEU A 199 -50.11 -6.34 19.69
N THR A 200 -50.87 -5.59 20.50
CA THR A 200 -50.62 -4.16 20.71
C THR A 200 -49.40 -3.91 21.60
N GLU A 201 -49.25 -4.64 22.71
CA GLU A 201 -48.06 -4.60 23.57
C GLU A 201 -46.80 -4.90 22.75
N ARG A 202 -46.82 -6.00 21.98
CA ARG A 202 -45.67 -6.40 21.15
C ARG A 202 -45.36 -5.42 20.02
N ASN A 203 -46.37 -4.73 19.47
CA ASN A 203 -46.12 -3.66 18.49
C ASN A 203 -45.52 -2.41 19.16
N LEU A 204 -45.92 -2.10 20.40
CA LEU A 204 -45.34 -1.00 21.18
C LEU A 204 -43.87 -1.29 21.52
N GLU A 205 -43.56 -2.47 22.09
CA GLU A 205 -42.18 -2.94 22.36
C GLU A 205 -41.28 -2.85 21.12
N LEU A 206 -41.80 -3.26 19.95
CA LEU A 206 -41.05 -3.20 18.69
C LEU A 206 -40.92 -1.78 18.14
N GLY A 207 -41.91 -0.91 18.36
CA GLY A 207 -41.86 0.50 17.99
C GLY A 207 -40.82 1.27 18.81
N GLU A 208 -40.88 1.16 20.14
CA GLU A 208 -39.90 1.73 21.07
C GLU A 208 -38.48 1.29 20.71
N LYS A 209 -38.29 0.00 20.43
CA LYS A 209 -36.98 -0.55 20.07
C LYS A 209 -36.49 -0.11 18.69
N ILE A 210 -37.40 0.12 17.74
CA ILE A 210 -37.04 0.72 16.45
C ILE A 210 -36.58 2.17 16.63
N GLU A 211 -37.18 2.92 17.55
CA GLU A 211 -36.78 4.30 17.83
C GLU A 211 -35.47 4.39 18.64
N GLU A 212 -35.25 3.50 19.61
CA GLU A 212 -33.95 3.31 20.29
C GLU A 212 -32.82 3.03 19.26
N MET A 213 -33.08 2.14 18.30
CA MET A 213 -32.13 1.84 17.22
C MET A 213 -31.94 3.02 16.25
N ARG A 214 -32.96 3.87 16.02
CA ARG A 214 -32.82 5.08 15.19
C ARG A 214 -31.94 6.13 15.86
N ILE A 215 -32.20 6.42 17.14
CA ILE A 215 -31.42 7.39 17.93
C ILE A 215 -29.95 6.94 17.99
N THR A 216 -29.69 5.66 18.26
CA THR A 216 -28.31 5.14 18.29
C THR A 216 -27.63 5.10 16.92
N ILE A 217 -28.37 5.03 15.81
CA ILE A 217 -27.81 5.22 14.46
C ILE A 217 -27.46 6.70 14.23
N GLU A 218 -28.34 7.63 14.58
CA GLU A 218 -28.10 9.07 14.42
C GLU A 218 -26.91 9.55 15.27
N ASP A 219 -26.78 9.08 16.51
CA ASP A 219 -25.60 9.30 17.38
C ASP A 219 -24.31 8.76 16.72
N LEU A 220 -24.36 7.59 16.07
CA LEU A 220 -23.21 6.98 15.40
C LEU A 220 -22.84 7.70 14.10
N GLU A 221 -23.82 8.20 13.34
CA GLU A 221 -23.60 9.01 12.14
C GLU A 221 -22.98 10.37 12.50
N GLN A 222 -23.45 11.04 13.56
CA GLN A 222 -22.82 12.26 14.10
C GLN A 222 -21.39 12.01 14.60
N LEU A 223 -21.14 10.88 15.28
CA LEU A 223 -19.79 10.49 15.71
C LEU A 223 -18.88 10.18 14.51
N GLN A 224 -19.42 9.67 13.40
CA GLN A 224 -18.64 9.48 12.18
C GLN A 224 -18.30 10.82 11.52
N GLU A 225 -19.25 11.74 11.37
CA GLU A 225 -19.01 13.06 10.77
C GLU A 225 -17.90 13.82 11.52
N VAL A 226 -17.96 13.86 12.85
CA VAL A 226 -16.91 14.46 13.70
C VAL A 226 -15.57 13.71 13.60
N SER A 227 -15.58 12.39 13.35
CA SER A 227 -14.35 11.64 13.09
C SER A 227 -13.74 11.95 11.73
N ASP A 228 -14.55 12.15 10.69
CA ASP A 228 -14.11 12.48 9.34
C ASP A 228 -13.55 13.92 9.28
N GLU A 229 -14.18 14.90 9.97
CA GLU A 229 -13.62 16.25 10.18
C GLU A 229 -12.27 16.21 10.93
N LEU A 230 -12.17 15.37 11.95
CA LEU A 230 -10.95 15.20 12.73
C LEU A 230 -9.83 14.54 11.92
N GLU A 231 -10.14 13.59 11.03
CA GLU A 231 -9.15 13.07 10.10
C GLU A 231 -8.73 14.10 9.04
N GLU A 232 -9.65 14.91 8.50
CA GLU A 232 -9.29 15.94 7.52
C GLU A 232 -8.35 16.99 8.14
N THR A 233 -8.67 17.50 9.33
CA THR A 233 -7.79 18.43 10.06
C THR A 233 -6.44 17.82 10.41
N HIS A 234 -6.37 16.55 10.84
CA HIS A 234 -5.08 15.86 11.02
C HIS A 234 -4.30 15.70 9.70
N ARG A 235 -4.95 15.41 8.57
CA ARG A 235 -4.29 15.34 7.25
C ARG A 235 -3.72 16.69 6.83
N GLU A 236 -4.43 17.80 7.10
CA GLU A 236 -3.91 19.15 6.88
C GLU A 236 -2.72 19.48 7.79
N GLU A 237 -2.79 19.17 9.09
CA GLU A 237 -1.67 19.38 10.02
C GLU A 237 -0.42 18.59 9.61
N LEU A 238 -0.57 17.33 9.22
CA LEU A 238 0.52 16.49 8.72
C LEU A 238 1.16 17.07 7.44
N LYS A 239 0.34 17.58 6.51
CA LYS A 239 0.82 18.25 5.30
C LYS A 239 1.60 19.53 5.62
N ASN A 240 1.04 20.40 6.46
CA ASN A 240 1.68 21.64 6.91
C ASN A 240 3.01 21.38 7.63
N LEU A 241 3.08 20.30 8.41
CA LEU A 241 4.32 19.85 9.08
C LEU A 241 5.35 19.33 8.05
N ASN A 242 4.93 18.56 7.05
CA ASN A 242 5.82 18.07 6.00
C ASN A 242 6.40 19.22 5.15
N GLU A 243 5.57 20.17 4.70
CA GLU A 243 6.03 21.38 4.00
C GLU A 243 7.03 22.19 4.86
N THR A 244 6.84 22.19 6.19
CA THR A 244 7.78 22.81 7.14
C THR A 244 9.11 22.04 7.23
N VAL A 245 9.09 20.70 7.19
CA VAL A 245 10.30 19.86 7.16
C VAL A 245 11.08 20.09 5.87
N GLU A 246 10.43 20.05 4.70
CA GLU A 246 11.06 20.31 3.41
C GLU A 246 11.70 21.72 3.36
N ALA A 247 11.01 22.73 3.89
CA ALA A 247 11.54 24.08 4.03
C ALA A 247 12.77 24.16 4.97
N LYS A 248 12.88 23.28 5.97
CA LYS A 248 14.04 23.17 6.86
C LYS A 248 15.19 22.41 6.21
N ASP A 249 14.93 21.33 5.48
CA ASP A 249 15.97 20.59 4.75
C ASP A 249 16.58 21.43 3.62
N MET A 250 15.78 22.25 2.92
CA MET A 250 16.32 23.25 1.98
C MET A 250 17.24 24.27 2.68
N GLN A 251 16.89 24.73 3.89
CA GLN A 251 17.73 25.63 4.69
C GLN A 251 19.03 24.93 5.16
N ILE A 252 18.94 23.66 5.58
CA ILE A 252 20.10 22.85 5.99
C ILE A 252 21.05 22.62 4.80
N GLN A 253 20.53 22.21 3.64
CA GLN A 253 21.35 22.04 2.42
C GLN A 253 22.02 23.35 1.98
N ALA A 254 21.32 24.49 2.04
CA ALA A 254 21.89 25.79 1.74
C ALA A 254 23.00 26.18 2.75
N HIS A 255 22.83 25.87 4.02
CA HIS A 255 23.86 26.07 5.05
C HIS A 255 25.06 25.13 4.85
N LEU A 256 24.87 23.85 4.51
CA LEU A 256 25.96 22.90 4.23
C LEU A 256 26.80 23.32 3.00
N ARG A 257 26.16 23.80 1.92
CA ARG A 257 26.86 24.38 0.75
C ARG A 257 27.65 25.64 1.11
N LYS A 258 27.14 26.45 2.03
CA LYS A 258 27.86 27.64 2.55
C LYS A 258 29.05 27.24 3.44
N VAL A 259 28.94 26.17 4.24
CA VAL A 259 30.03 25.64 5.07
C VAL A 259 31.15 25.10 4.19
N THR A 260 30.85 24.21 3.24
CA THR A 260 31.86 23.65 2.31
C THR A 260 32.60 24.75 1.52
N SER A 261 31.88 25.75 0.99
CA SER A 261 32.53 26.89 0.31
C SER A 261 33.42 27.75 1.22
N LEU A 262 33.15 27.79 2.54
CA LEU A 262 34.03 28.43 3.52
C LEU A 262 35.22 27.55 3.91
N GLU A 263 35.04 26.23 3.97
CA GLU A 263 36.11 25.25 4.22
C GLU A 263 37.11 25.20 3.06
N GLU A 264 36.62 25.19 1.80
CA GLU A 264 37.44 25.37 0.59
C GLU A 264 38.25 26.67 0.65
N GLY A 265 37.60 27.79 0.98
CA GLY A 265 38.26 29.09 1.14
C GLY A 265 39.32 29.09 2.25
N CYS A 266 39.06 28.42 3.39
CA CYS A 266 40.05 28.22 4.44
C CYS A 266 41.24 27.38 3.94
N GLN A 267 41.00 26.31 3.19
CA GLN A 267 42.07 25.48 2.64
C GLN A 267 42.93 26.26 1.64
N ASP A 268 42.34 27.11 0.81
CA ASP A 268 43.07 28.03 -0.09
C ASP A 268 43.90 29.05 0.68
N TYR A 269 43.39 29.60 1.79
CA TYR A 269 44.19 30.47 2.67
C TYR A 269 45.34 29.71 3.36
N GLU A 270 45.13 28.46 3.79
CA GLU A 270 46.19 27.62 4.35
C GLU A 270 47.26 27.29 3.31
N ASN A 271 46.86 26.92 2.08
CA ASN A 271 47.76 26.71 0.93
C ASN A 271 48.54 27.98 0.56
N THR A 272 47.91 29.14 0.71
CA THR A 272 48.57 30.45 0.53
C THR A 272 49.55 30.73 1.67
N ILE A 273 49.23 30.34 2.91
CA ILE A 273 50.11 30.47 4.08
C ILE A 273 51.30 29.51 4.01
N THR A 274 51.15 28.28 3.51
CA THR A 274 52.29 27.37 3.27
C THR A 274 53.19 27.92 2.17
N GLN A 275 52.64 28.39 1.05
CA GLN A 275 53.42 29.07 0.00
C GLN A 275 54.16 30.30 0.53
N PHE A 276 53.54 31.12 1.39
CA PHE A 276 54.26 32.25 2.02
C PHE A 276 55.33 31.81 3.01
N ARG A 277 55.14 30.69 3.75
CA ARG A 277 56.18 30.12 4.63
C ARG A 277 57.34 29.56 3.81
N GLU A 278 57.05 28.83 2.74
CA GLU A 278 58.04 28.31 1.79
C GLU A 278 58.80 29.45 1.12
N LEU A 279 58.13 30.52 0.67
CA LEU A 279 58.77 31.71 0.11
C LEU A 279 59.65 32.43 1.15
N VAL A 280 59.23 32.52 2.42
CA VAL A 280 60.07 33.11 3.48
C VAL A 280 61.28 32.22 3.79
N LEU A 281 61.13 30.89 3.80
CA LEU A 281 62.25 29.94 3.94
C LEU A 281 63.17 29.97 2.72
N GLN A 282 62.63 30.13 1.51
CA GLN A 282 63.39 30.34 0.28
C GLN A 282 64.15 31.65 0.35
N LEU A 283 63.54 32.77 0.71
CA LEU A 283 64.23 34.07 0.85
C LEU A 283 65.29 34.08 1.97
N GLN A 284 65.09 33.30 3.04
CA GLN A 284 66.12 33.08 4.07
C GLN A 284 67.27 32.22 3.53
N SER A 285 66.94 31.11 2.85
CA SER A 285 67.93 30.26 2.19
C SER A 285 68.66 31.00 1.07
N GLU A 286 68.00 31.89 0.33
CA GLU A 286 68.59 32.75 -0.69
C GLU A 286 69.44 33.86 -0.09
N LEU A 287 69.14 34.38 1.11
CA LEU A 287 70.07 35.28 1.81
C LEU A 287 71.32 34.55 2.31
N GLU A 288 71.19 33.29 2.73
CA GLU A 288 72.30 32.45 3.17
C GLU A 288 73.11 31.88 1.99
N GLN A 289 72.43 31.55 0.89
CA GLN A 289 73.02 31.22 -0.40
C GLN A 289 73.67 32.45 -1.03
N LEU A 290 73.08 33.64 -1.03
CA LEU A 290 73.73 34.85 -1.55
C LEU A 290 74.98 35.21 -0.74
N ARG A 291 74.97 35.02 0.60
CA ARG A 291 76.18 35.14 1.42
C ARG A 291 77.27 34.16 0.98
N THR A 292 76.93 32.89 0.81
CA THR A 292 77.90 31.86 0.38
C THR A 292 78.27 31.93 -1.11
N GLN A 293 77.41 32.48 -1.97
CA GLN A 293 77.62 32.76 -3.39
C GLN A 293 78.48 34.02 -3.59
N THR A 294 78.37 35.06 -2.76
CA THR A 294 79.41 36.12 -2.71
C THR A 294 80.79 35.58 -2.32
N GLN A 295 80.86 34.36 -1.78
CA GLN A 295 82.09 33.67 -1.43
C GLN A 295 82.49 32.55 -2.43
N THR A 296 81.63 32.18 -3.40
CA THR A 296 81.86 31.01 -4.29
C THR A 296 81.44 31.17 -5.76
N ALA A 297 80.62 32.17 -6.13
CA ALA A 297 79.96 32.26 -7.42
C ALA A 297 80.48 33.43 -8.29
N GLN A 298 81.78 33.41 -8.60
CA GLN A 298 82.17 33.75 -9.97
C GLN A 298 81.93 32.49 -10.80
N SER A 299 81.12 32.58 -11.87
CA SER A 299 80.60 31.45 -12.67
C SER A 299 79.54 30.60 -11.91
N GLU A 300 78.50 30.02 -12.52
CA GLU A 300 78.04 29.99 -13.93
C GLU A 300 76.53 30.33 -14.04
N SER A 301 76.05 30.69 -15.24
CA SER A 301 74.68 31.22 -15.45
C SER A 301 73.92 30.51 -16.58
N ALA A 302 73.74 29.18 -16.44
CA ALA A 302 73.04 28.36 -17.45
C ALA A 302 72.00 27.38 -16.85
N THR A 303 72.27 26.79 -15.69
CA THR A 303 71.44 25.73 -15.08
C THR A 303 70.09 26.22 -14.54
N ALA A 304 70.06 27.41 -13.93
CA ALA A 304 68.86 27.96 -13.28
C ALA A 304 67.67 28.10 -14.24
N ALA A 305 67.86 28.63 -15.45
CA ALA A 305 66.80 28.86 -16.41
C ALA A 305 66.06 27.57 -16.83
N SER A 306 66.79 26.44 -16.94
CA SER A 306 66.19 25.14 -17.24
C SER A 306 65.34 24.61 -16.09
N GLN A 307 65.73 24.89 -14.84
CA GLN A 307 64.98 24.47 -13.65
C GLN A 307 63.71 25.31 -13.48
N THR A 308 63.76 26.63 -13.70
CA THR A 308 62.58 27.50 -13.69
C THR A 308 61.56 27.08 -14.74
N ALA A 309 62.00 26.75 -15.96
CA ALA A 309 61.11 26.28 -17.03
C ALA A 309 60.45 24.93 -16.69
N ALA A 310 61.22 23.98 -16.13
CA ALA A 310 60.68 22.70 -15.67
C ALA A 310 59.62 22.88 -14.57
N MET A 311 59.91 23.71 -13.56
CA MET A 311 58.99 24.01 -12.46
C MET A 311 57.70 24.69 -12.94
N MET A 312 57.79 25.65 -13.87
CA MET A 312 56.62 26.27 -14.49
C MET A 312 55.76 25.25 -15.27
N SER A 313 56.40 24.33 -16.00
CA SER A 313 55.69 23.26 -16.72
C SER A 313 54.98 22.28 -15.77
N LEU A 314 55.55 22.01 -14.59
CA LEU A 314 54.94 21.18 -13.56
C LEU A 314 53.74 21.88 -12.90
N ASN A 315 53.86 23.17 -12.59
CA ASN A 315 52.77 23.96 -12.03
C ASN A 315 51.57 24.02 -13.00
N LEU A 316 51.82 24.28 -14.29
CA LEU A 316 50.78 24.23 -15.33
C LEU A 316 50.12 22.85 -15.47
N LYS A 317 50.88 21.75 -15.32
CA LYS A 317 50.33 20.38 -15.28
C LYS A 317 49.44 20.17 -14.07
N LEU A 318 49.87 20.59 -12.88
CA LEU A 318 49.11 20.48 -11.63
C LEU A 318 47.82 21.31 -11.66
N GLN A 319 47.86 22.53 -12.20
CA GLN A 319 46.66 23.35 -12.40
C GLN A 319 45.70 22.70 -13.42
N SER A 320 46.23 22.08 -14.48
CA SER A 320 45.42 21.35 -15.46
C SER A 320 44.78 20.09 -14.87
N THR A 321 45.48 19.32 -14.03
CA THR A 321 44.90 18.14 -13.36
C THR A 321 43.89 18.53 -12.29
N ALA A 322 44.15 19.57 -11.49
CA ALA A 322 43.20 20.10 -10.53
C ALA A 322 41.87 20.53 -11.22
N SER A 323 41.96 21.32 -12.30
CA SER A 323 40.80 21.74 -13.09
C SER A 323 40.03 20.56 -13.71
N LYS A 324 40.73 19.56 -14.25
CA LYS A 324 40.11 18.33 -14.78
C LYS A 324 39.42 17.49 -13.69
N ASN A 325 40.01 17.43 -12.50
CA ASN A 325 39.43 16.71 -11.37
C ASN A 325 38.18 17.44 -10.84
N GLN A 326 38.20 18.77 -10.77
CA GLN A 326 37.03 19.58 -10.41
C GLN A 326 35.89 19.40 -11.44
N ALA A 327 36.19 19.42 -12.73
CA ALA A 327 35.20 19.17 -13.78
C ALA A 327 34.56 17.76 -13.66
N ARG A 328 35.40 16.73 -13.44
CA ARG A 328 34.94 15.34 -13.20
C ARG A 328 34.11 15.20 -11.92
N LEU A 329 34.43 15.94 -10.86
CA LEU A 329 33.67 15.92 -9.61
C LEU A 329 32.27 16.53 -9.80
N ILE A 330 32.18 17.65 -10.53
CA ILE A 330 30.90 18.27 -10.90
C ILE A 330 30.08 17.33 -11.78
N GLU A 331 30.69 16.72 -12.79
CA GLU A 331 30.03 15.73 -13.67
C GLU A 331 29.52 14.52 -12.87
N LEU A 332 30.33 13.98 -11.94
CA LEU A 332 29.95 12.87 -11.08
C LEU A 332 28.77 13.22 -10.16
N GLU A 333 28.76 14.39 -9.53
CA GLU A 333 27.64 14.80 -8.68
C GLU A 333 26.37 15.11 -9.49
N VAL A 334 26.48 15.67 -10.71
CA VAL A 334 25.32 15.78 -11.63
C VAL A 334 24.76 14.39 -11.95
N LYS A 335 25.62 13.44 -12.36
CA LYS A 335 25.20 12.05 -12.63
C LYS A 335 24.65 11.34 -11.39
N ARG A 336 25.10 11.71 -10.18
CA ARG A 336 24.58 11.22 -8.91
C ARG A 336 23.18 11.76 -8.59
N GLN A 337 22.86 12.99 -8.99
CA GLN A 337 21.50 13.52 -8.87
C GLN A 337 20.57 12.90 -9.92
N GLU A 338 20.98 12.81 -11.19
CA GLU A 338 20.22 12.09 -12.24
C GLU A 338 19.88 10.65 -11.79
N ALA A 339 20.87 9.93 -11.22
CA ALA A 339 20.68 8.57 -10.71
C ALA A 339 19.86 8.49 -9.42
N ARG A 340 19.63 9.61 -8.71
CA ARG A 340 18.71 9.70 -7.57
C ARG A 340 17.30 9.98 -8.05
N GLU A 341 17.12 10.99 -8.89
CA GLU A 341 15.85 11.37 -9.52
C GLU A 341 15.23 10.20 -10.29
N ALA A 342 16.04 9.44 -11.04
CA ALA A 342 15.58 8.24 -11.74
C ALA A 342 15.13 7.10 -10.80
N ARG A 343 15.71 6.99 -9.60
CA ARG A 343 15.28 6.01 -8.57
C ARG A 343 14.03 6.48 -7.85
N GLU A 344 13.93 7.77 -7.55
CA GLU A 344 12.75 8.37 -6.93
C GLU A 344 11.54 8.23 -7.86
N LEU A 345 11.71 8.58 -9.14
CA LEU A 345 10.69 8.39 -10.17
C LEU A 345 10.30 6.91 -10.31
N LEU A 346 11.25 5.97 -10.28
CA LEU A 346 10.92 4.54 -10.31
C LEU A 346 10.16 4.10 -9.05
N SER A 347 10.55 4.59 -7.87
CA SER A 347 9.87 4.31 -6.59
C SER A 347 8.45 4.88 -6.56
N ILE A 348 8.22 6.04 -7.19
CA ILE A 348 6.90 6.64 -7.35
C ILE A 348 6.06 5.86 -8.37
N VAL A 349 6.65 5.40 -9.48
CA VAL A 349 5.94 4.69 -10.56
C VAL A 349 5.64 3.22 -10.21
N GLN A 350 6.50 2.55 -9.45
CA GLN A 350 6.38 1.11 -9.16
C GLN A 350 5.04 0.70 -8.52
N PRO A 351 4.45 1.44 -7.55
CA PRO A 351 3.12 1.16 -7.01
C PRO A 351 1.95 1.25 -8.00
N TYR A 352 2.14 1.88 -9.18
CA TYR A 352 1.13 1.94 -10.24
C TYR A 352 1.22 0.77 -11.23
N LEU A 353 2.21 -0.12 -11.09
CA LEU A 353 2.35 -1.32 -11.92
C LEU A 353 1.40 -2.43 -11.44
N PRO A 354 0.85 -3.28 -12.33
CA PRO A 354 0.01 -4.40 -11.93
C PRO A 354 0.74 -5.35 -10.98
N GLN A 355 0.04 -5.89 -9.97
CA GLN A 355 0.61 -6.81 -8.97
C GLN A 355 1.33 -8.02 -9.61
N LEU A 356 0.80 -8.53 -10.74
CA LEU A 356 1.42 -9.60 -11.53
C LEU A 356 2.87 -9.28 -11.97
N TYR A 357 3.14 -8.01 -12.33
CA TYR A 357 4.48 -7.57 -12.68
C TYR A 357 5.41 -7.64 -11.47
N VAL A 358 4.94 -7.20 -10.30
CA VAL A 358 5.74 -7.22 -9.06
C VAL A 358 6.08 -8.66 -8.67
N GLU A 359 5.10 -9.56 -8.73
CA GLU A 359 5.21 -10.95 -8.26
C GLU A 359 5.90 -11.91 -9.25
N THR A 360 5.85 -11.65 -10.56
CA THR A 360 6.33 -12.62 -11.58
C THR A 360 7.17 -12.04 -12.72
N ASP A 361 6.83 -10.86 -13.26
CA ASP A 361 7.57 -10.32 -14.42
C ASP A 361 8.84 -9.56 -14.03
N SER A 362 8.92 -9.07 -12.78
CA SER A 362 9.99 -8.20 -12.26
C SER A 362 11.38 -8.85 -12.30
N ASP A 363 11.46 -10.18 -12.12
CA ASP A 363 12.69 -10.97 -12.30
C ASP A 363 13.21 -10.91 -13.75
N SER A 364 12.33 -10.78 -14.74
CA SER A 364 12.70 -10.73 -16.17
C SER A 364 13.33 -9.39 -16.54
N THR A 365 12.75 -8.28 -16.08
CA THR A 365 13.37 -6.95 -16.13
C THR A 365 14.71 -6.94 -15.39
N SER A 366 14.77 -7.60 -14.24
CA SER A 366 15.98 -7.66 -13.41
C SER A 366 17.08 -8.51 -14.05
N CYS A 367 16.73 -9.60 -14.74
CA CYS A 367 17.62 -10.44 -15.55
C CYS A 367 18.28 -9.66 -16.68
N TYR A 368 17.48 -8.92 -17.46
CA TYR A 368 17.98 -8.05 -18.52
C TYR A 368 18.93 -6.97 -17.99
N LEU A 369 18.54 -6.28 -16.92
CA LEU A 369 19.38 -5.25 -16.29
C LEU A 369 20.63 -5.84 -15.64
N PHE A 370 20.59 -7.06 -15.10
CA PHE A 370 21.75 -7.77 -14.58
C PHE A 370 22.80 -8.01 -15.66
N PHE A 371 22.41 -8.55 -16.82
CA PHE A 371 23.36 -8.78 -17.91
C PHE A 371 23.94 -7.47 -18.45
N GLN A 372 23.15 -6.39 -18.52
CA GLN A 372 23.68 -5.06 -18.85
C GLN A 372 24.69 -4.54 -17.81
N ARG A 373 24.39 -4.63 -16.50
CA ARG A 373 25.32 -4.23 -15.44
C ARG A 373 26.61 -5.05 -15.49
N LEU A 374 26.50 -6.37 -15.65
CA LEU A 374 27.65 -7.28 -15.63
C LEU A 374 28.57 -7.05 -16.83
N ALA A 375 28.02 -6.79 -18.02
CA ALA A 375 28.77 -6.35 -19.20
C ALA A 375 29.56 -5.06 -18.93
N CYS A 376 28.89 -4.01 -18.45
CA CYS A 376 29.53 -2.72 -18.17
C CYS A 376 30.62 -2.82 -17.08
N LYS A 377 30.45 -3.69 -16.08
CA LYS A 377 31.47 -3.95 -15.04
C LYS A 377 32.68 -4.70 -15.61
N ALA A 378 32.45 -5.71 -16.46
CA ALA A 378 33.50 -6.44 -17.14
C ALA A 378 34.30 -5.54 -18.10
N ASP A 379 33.63 -4.68 -18.86
CA ASP A 379 34.27 -3.64 -19.70
C ASP A 379 35.10 -2.67 -18.84
N LEU A 380 34.58 -2.22 -17.70
CA LEU A 380 35.28 -1.30 -16.81
C LEU A 380 36.60 -1.90 -16.30
N ILE A 381 36.60 -3.14 -15.83
CA ILE A 381 37.81 -3.85 -15.39
C ILE A 381 38.82 -3.96 -16.55
N ASN A 382 38.38 -4.40 -17.74
CA ASN A 382 39.23 -4.55 -18.92
C ASN A 382 39.93 -3.23 -19.32
N ASN A 383 39.17 -2.13 -19.32
CA ASN A 383 39.67 -0.80 -19.67
C ASN A 383 40.61 -0.22 -18.62
N VAL A 384 40.30 -0.36 -17.32
CA VAL A 384 41.15 0.14 -16.24
C VAL A 384 42.48 -0.62 -16.19
N VAL A 385 42.46 -1.95 -16.22
CA VAL A 385 43.68 -2.77 -16.22
C VAL A 385 44.49 -2.53 -17.50
N GLY A 386 43.83 -2.45 -18.66
CA GLY A 386 44.49 -2.11 -19.93
C GLY A 386 45.24 -0.77 -19.89
N GLN A 387 44.68 0.23 -19.21
CA GLN A 387 45.35 1.52 -18.99
C GLN A 387 46.48 1.43 -17.94
N ALA A 388 46.27 0.74 -16.82
CA ALA A 388 47.28 0.58 -15.76
C ALA A 388 48.57 -0.08 -16.29
N HIS A 389 48.45 -1.09 -17.14
CA HIS A 389 49.59 -1.79 -17.76
C HIS A 389 50.05 -1.18 -19.10
N ASN A 390 49.54 0.01 -19.48
CA ASN A 390 49.89 0.71 -20.73
C ASN A 390 49.77 -0.18 -22.00
N LEU A 391 48.71 -0.99 -22.10
CA LEU A 391 48.48 -1.87 -23.24
C LEU A 391 47.85 -1.10 -24.42
N PRO A 392 48.30 -1.33 -25.67
CA PRO A 392 49.22 -2.39 -26.10
C PRO A 392 50.70 -1.97 -26.09
N ASP A 393 51.03 -0.72 -25.72
CA ASP A 393 52.35 -0.15 -25.98
C ASP A 393 53.48 -0.84 -25.20
N ALA A 394 53.16 -1.39 -24.01
CA ALA A 394 54.05 -2.27 -23.25
C ALA A 394 54.52 -3.52 -24.03
N LEU A 395 53.74 -4.02 -25.00
CA LEU A 395 54.09 -5.17 -25.86
C LEU A 395 55.12 -4.82 -26.96
N ASN A 396 55.60 -3.57 -27.02
CA ASN A 396 56.70 -3.20 -27.92
C ASN A 396 58.10 -3.39 -27.28
N GLY A 397 58.19 -3.60 -25.98
CA GLY A 397 59.44 -3.73 -25.22
C GLY A 397 59.74 -5.17 -24.78
N ALA A 398 60.50 -5.29 -23.70
CA ALA A 398 60.66 -6.54 -22.96
C ALA A 398 59.32 -6.89 -22.28
N VAL A 399 58.89 -8.15 -22.41
CA VAL A 399 57.60 -8.64 -21.89
C VAL A 399 57.85 -9.61 -20.73
N THR A 400 57.03 -9.52 -19.69
CA THR A 400 57.09 -10.36 -18.49
C THR A 400 55.91 -11.33 -18.41
N GLU A 401 56.05 -12.41 -17.66
CA GLU A 401 54.97 -13.37 -17.38
C GLU A 401 53.70 -12.69 -16.85
N GLY A 402 53.86 -11.68 -15.98
CA GLY A 402 52.75 -10.86 -15.49
C GLY A 402 51.99 -10.15 -16.60
N LEU A 403 52.67 -9.61 -17.61
CA LEU A 403 52.03 -8.94 -18.74
C LEU A 403 51.30 -9.93 -19.67
N VAL A 404 51.78 -11.17 -19.77
CA VAL A 404 51.04 -12.27 -20.43
C VAL A 404 49.75 -12.59 -19.65
N GLY A 405 49.84 -12.70 -18.33
CA GLY A 405 48.67 -12.93 -17.45
C GLY A 405 47.61 -11.82 -17.55
N VAL A 406 48.03 -10.56 -17.62
CA VAL A 406 47.14 -9.41 -17.88
C VAL A 406 46.46 -9.54 -19.25
N CYS A 407 47.18 -10.00 -20.28
CA CYS A 407 46.59 -10.19 -21.62
C CYS A 407 45.55 -11.32 -21.63
N GLU A 408 45.81 -12.45 -20.96
CA GLU A 408 44.79 -13.50 -20.77
C GLU A 408 43.57 -12.94 -20.03
N MET A 409 43.77 -12.29 -18.87
CA MET A 409 42.67 -11.74 -18.07
C MET A 409 41.78 -10.82 -18.89
N ARG A 410 42.38 -9.90 -19.67
CA ARG A 410 41.66 -9.00 -20.57
C ARG A 410 40.90 -9.75 -21.67
N GLY A 411 41.42 -10.85 -22.21
CA GLY A 411 40.70 -11.72 -23.13
C GLY A 411 39.49 -12.40 -22.47
N ARG A 412 39.71 -13.09 -21.34
CA ARG A 412 38.66 -13.80 -20.58
C ARG A 412 37.49 -12.87 -20.22
N ILE A 413 37.79 -11.70 -19.65
CA ILE A 413 36.75 -10.77 -19.18
C ILE A 413 36.04 -10.05 -20.33
N SER A 414 36.69 -9.87 -21.49
CA SER A 414 36.03 -9.41 -22.72
C SER A 414 35.05 -10.46 -23.27
N GLY A 415 35.42 -11.75 -23.18
CA GLY A 415 34.52 -12.87 -23.45
C GLY A 415 33.27 -12.83 -22.58
N LEU A 416 33.43 -12.67 -21.25
CA LEU A 416 32.31 -12.53 -20.33
C LEU A 416 31.45 -11.27 -20.61
N SER A 417 32.07 -10.13 -20.91
CA SER A 417 31.34 -8.91 -21.30
C SER A 417 30.50 -9.12 -22.56
N THR A 418 31.12 -9.67 -23.60
CA THR A 418 30.48 -10.04 -24.88
C THR A 418 29.31 -10.98 -24.64
N PHE A 419 29.50 -12.01 -23.82
CA PHE A 419 28.47 -12.98 -23.47
C PHE A 419 27.25 -12.31 -22.82
N CYS A 420 27.49 -11.44 -21.85
CA CYS A 420 26.44 -10.65 -21.19
C CYS A 420 25.70 -9.73 -22.18
N LYS A 421 26.42 -9.08 -23.11
CA LYS A 421 25.83 -8.23 -24.17
C LYS A 421 24.90 -9.05 -25.08
N ARG A 422 25.28 -10.27 -25.46
CA ARG A 422 24.44 -11.19 -26.26
C ARG A 422 23.16 -11.59 -25.51
N PHE A 423 23.25 -11.93 -24.22
CA PHE A 423 22.07 -12.21 -23.40
C PHE A 423 21.12 -11.00 -23.30
N ALA A 424 21.65 -9.81 -23.05
CA ALA A 424 20.86 -8.58 -22.99
C ALA A 424 20.22 -8.23 -24.35
N ALA A 425 20.90 -8.50 -25.47
CA ALA A 425 20.38 -8.29 -26.82
C ALA A 425 19.21 -9.24 -27.16
N ILE A 426 19.30 -10.50 -26.73
CA ILE A 426 18.21 -11.48 -26.85
C ILE A 426 17.01 -11.03 -26.01
N LEU A 427 17.19 -10.81 -24.70
CA LEU A 427 16.13 -10.36 -23.79
C LEU A 427 15.43 -9.06 -24.25
N ARG A 428 16.12 -8.18 -24.98
CA ARG A 428 15.56 -6.94 -25.54
C ARG A 428 14.74 -7.13 -26.82
N ARG A 429 14.86 -8.28 -27.50
CA ARG A 429 14.35 -8.51 -28.86
C ARG A 429 13.43 -9.74 -28.99
N THR A 430 13.40 -10.62 -27.99
CA THR A 430 12.49 -11.79 -27.91
C THR A 430 11.03 -11.42 -27.71
N ASP A 431 10.14 -12.38 -27.93
CA ASP A 431 8.74 -12.32 -27.51
C ASP A 431 8.57 -12.37 -25.97
N VAL A 432 7.34 -12.11 -25.51
CA VAL A 432 7.00 -12.01 -24.09
C VAL A 432 7.11 -13.36 -23.36
N GLU A 433 6.73 -14.47 -23.98
CA GLU A 433 6.78 -15.79 -23.32
C GLU A 433 8.23 -16.22 -23.10
N THR A 434 9.08 -16.03 -24.11
CA THR A 434 10.52 -16.25 -24.02
C THR A 434 11.19 -15.32 -23.01
N PHE A 435 10.85 -14.03 -23.00
CA PHE A 435 11.38 -13.05 -22.03
C PHE A 435 11.06 -13.46 -20.58
N LEU A 436 9.80 -13.79 -20.28
CA LEU A 436 9.36 -14.24 -18.96
C LEU A 436 9.94 -15.60 -18.56
N ASN A 437 10.18 -16.49 -19.53
CA ASN A 437 10.80 -17.78 -19.25
C ASN A 437 12.31 -17.67 -18.93
N ILE A 438 13.06 -16.82 -19.65
CA ILE A 438 14.47 -16.54 -19.34
C ILE A 438 14.58 -15.81 -17.99
N GLY A 439 13.65 -14.91 -17.66
CA GLY A 439 13.68 -14.15 -16.41
C GLY A 439 13.81 -14.97 -15.14
N ARG A 440 13.21 -16.18 -15.13
CA ARG A 440 13.20 -17.12 -13.99
C ARG A 440 14.57 -17.54 -13.47
N ILE A 441 15.64 -17.38 -14.25
CA ILE A 441 17.01 -17.69 -13.82
C ILE A 441 17.62 -16.58 -12.96
N TYR A 442 17.00 -15.39 -12.89
CA TYR A 442 17.56 -14.22 -12.20
C TYR A 442 17.93 -14.48 -10.73
N PRO A 443 17.11 -15.15 -9.89
CA PRO A 443 17.50 -15.46 -8.51
C PRO A 443 18.76 -16.33 -8.39
N GLU A 444 19.04 -17.18 -9.39
CA GLU A 444 20.23 -18.04 -9.42
C GLU A 444 21.49 -17.29 -9.85
N ILE A 445 21.38 -16.39 -10.84
CA ILE A 445 22.54 -15.65 -11.39
C ILE A 445 22.84 -14.34 -10.65
N ALA A 446 21.87 -13.71 -9.98
CA ALA A 446 22.06 -12.43 -9.27
C ALA A 446 23.23 -12.41 -8.26
N PRO A 447 23.54 -13.49 -7.50
CA PRO A 447 24.70 -13.53 -6.61
C PRO A 447 26.06 -13.37 -7.32
N LEU A 448 26.14 -13.69 -8.62
CA LEU A 448 27.38 -13.62 -9.41
C LEU A 448 27.83 -12.18 -9.66
N GLU A 449 26.90 -11.21 -9.65
CA GLU A 449 27.24 -9.79 -9.80
C GLU A 449 28.19 -9.31 -8.69
N LYS A 450 28.01 -9.82 -7.46
CA LYS A 450 28.86 -9.52 -6.30
C LYS A 450 30.30 -10.03 -6.46
N ARG A 451 30.54 -11.05 -7.28
CA ARG A 451 31.91 -11.53 -7.59
C ARG A 451 32.66 -10.53 -8.46
N ILE A 452 31.97 -9.89 -9.41
CA ILE A 452 32.58 -8.85 -10.24
C ILE A 452 32.71 -7.52 -9.48
N ASP A 453 31.77 -7.18 -8.58
CA ASP A 453 31.91 -6.01 -7.68
C ASP A 453 33.15 -6.11 -6.78
N MET A 454 33.47 -7.30 -6.26
CA MET A 454 34.70 -7.55 -5.49
C MET A 454 35.95 -7.14 -6.28
N HIS A 455 36.02 -7.49 -7.56
CA HIS A 455 37.15 -7.14 -8.45
C HIS A 455 37.22 -5.63 -8.74
N ILE A 456 36.08 -4.93 -8.82
CA ILE A 456 36.03 -3.46 -8.93
C ILE A 456 36.51 -2.79 -7.62
N ASP A 457 36.14 -3.32 -6.46
CA ASP A 457 36.58 -2.78 -5.17
C ASP A 457 38.06 -3.04 -4.88
N LEU A 458 38.65 -4.10 -5.43
CA LEU A 458 40.11 -4.30 -5.44
C LEU A 458 40.82 -3.28 -6.35
N LEU A 459 40.31 -3.03 -7.57
CA LEU A 459 40.84 -1.98 -8.45
C LEU A 459 40.81 -0.58 -7.80
N ARG A 460 39.73 -0.27 -7.07
CA ARG A 460 39.58 1.01 -6.34
C ARG A 460 40.63 1.22 -5.24
N ARG A 461 41.34 0.17 -4.82
CA ARG A 461 42.34 0.19 -3.74
C ARG A 461 43.77 -0.03 -4.21
N ASP A 462 43.96 -0.25 -5.52
CA ASP A 462 45.24 -0.72 -6.10
C ASP A 462 45.64 -2.12 -5.58
N GLU A 463 44.65 -2.95 -5.20
CA GLU A 463 44.80 -4.31 -4.64
C GLU A 463 44.39 -5.42 -5.63
N PHE A 464 44.25 -5.10 -6.93
CA PHE A 464 43.74 -6.02 -7.96
C PHE A 464 44.68 -7.19 -8.27
N ARG A 465 44.10 -8.32 -8.69
CA ARG A 465 44.80 -9.60 -8.90
C ARG A 465 44.28 -10.32 -10.14
N ASP A 466 45.00 -10.22 -11.25
CA ASP A 466 44.58 -10.75 -12.55
C ASP A 466 44.21 -12.23 -12.50
N MET A 467 45.01 -13.07 -11.83
CA MET A 467 44.81 -14.52 -11.77
C MET A 467 43.58 -14.93 -10.95
N GLU A 468 43.26 -14.18 -9.89
CA GLU A 468 42.01 -14.40 -9.13
C GLU A 468 40.80 -13.96 -9.96
N CYS A 469 40.94 -12.89 -10.74
CA CYS A 469 39.92 -12.43 -11.68
C CYS A 469 39.68 -13.45 -12.80
N VAL A 470 40.74 -13.98 -13.45
CA VAL A 470 40.65 -15.09 -14.43
C VAL A 470 39.90 -16.27 -13.83
N SER A 471 40.27 -16.70 -12.63
CA SER A 471 39.65 -17.85 -11.96
C SER A 471 38.14 -17.66 -11.75
N ASP A 472 37.70 -16.49 -11.29
CA ASP A 472 36.28 -16.22 -11.06
C ASP A 472 35.51 -15.96 -12.36
N VAL A 473 36.10 -15.28 -13.34
CA VAL A 473 35.52 -15.08 -14.67
C VAL A 473 35.26 -16.42 -15.37
N MET A 474 36.21 -17.37 -15.30
CA MET A 474 36.02 -18.71 -15.87
C MET A 474 34.90 -19.51 -15.19
N LYS A 475 34.70 -19.37 -13.88
CA LYS A 475 33.59 -20.04 -13.15
C LYS A 475 32.23 -19.48 -13.56
N ILE A 476 32.13 -18.15 -13.69
CA ILE A 476 30.92 -17.46 -14.17
C ILE A 476 30.64 -17.85 -15.62
N GLN A 477 31.66 -17.83 -16.48
CA GLN A 477 31.53 -18.18 -17.89
C GLN A 477 31.05 -19.63 -18.07
N ALA A 478 31.58 -20.60 -17.33
CA ALA A 478 31.14 -22.00 -17.43
C ALA A 478 29.67 -22.20 -17.02
N GLN A 479 29.16 -21.47 -16.01
CA GLN A 479 27.73 -21.47 -15.68
C GLN A 479 26.90 -20.82 -16.79
N PHE A 480 27.42 -19.75 -17.37
CA PHE A 480 26.78 -18.98 -18.43
C PHE A 480 26.71 -19.76 -19.75
N ASP A 481 27.75 -20.47 -20.16
CA ASP A 481 27.76 -21.27 -21.40
C ASP A 481 26.59 -22.29 -21.42
N HIS A 482 26.29 -22.95 -20.30
CA HIS A 482 25.11 -23.81 -20.16
C HIS A 482 23.77 -23.06 -20.30
N LEU A 483 23.69 -21.79 -19.90
CA LEU A 483 22.51 -20.95 -20.14
C LEU A 483 22.40 -20.56 -21.62
N ALA A 484 23.51 -20.34 -22.33
CA ALA A 484 23.48 -20.12 -23.79
C ALA A 484 22.98 -21.37 -24.55
N GLU A 485 23.41 -22.57 -24.15
CA GLU A 485 22.91 -23.83 -24.73
C GLU A 485 21.37 -23.96 -24.58
N ALA A 486 20.80 -23.46 -23.49
CA ALA A 486 19.36 -23.46 -23.25
C ALA A 486 18.59 -22.34 -23.96
N TYR A 487 19.15 -21.12 -24.05
CA TYR A 487 18.40 -19.90 -24.40
C TYR A 487 18.83 -19.19 -25.68
N PHE A 488 19.95 -19.55 -26.33
CA PHE A 488 20.36 -18.94 -27.61
C PHE A 488 19.79 -19.65 -28.85
N GLY A 489 18.86 -20.59 -28.66
CA GLY A 489 18.19 -21.32 -29.74
C GLY A 489 17.15 -20.48 -30.48
N GLY A 490 17.02 -20.72 -31.80
CA GLY A 490 15.87 -20.28 -32.60
C GLY A 490 16.00 -18.94 -33.33
N TYR A 491 16.74 -17.95 -32.82
CA TYR A 491 16.71 -16.59 -33.35
C TYR A 491 18.10 -15.91 -33.40
N GLU A 492 18.32 -15.02 -34.38
CA GLU A 492 19.55 -14.22 -34.50
C GLU A 492 19.47 -12.86 -33.78
N HIS A 493 18.82 -12.83 -32.61
CA HIS A 493 18.63 -11.59 -31.84
C HIS A 493 19.93 -11.03 -31.25
N ASP A 494 21.02 -11.80 -31.22
CA ASP A 494 22.35 -11.37 -30.74
C ASP A 494 23.33 -11.01 -31.88
N LEU A 495 22.86 -10.91 -33.13
CA LEU A 495 23.73 -10.86 -34.32
C LEU A 495 24.85 -9.82 -34.25
N ALA A 496 24.56 -8.58 -33.88
CA ALA A 496 25.55 -7.50 -33.83
C ALA A 496 26.56 -7.72 -32.68
N GLU A 497 26.05 -8.17 -31.54
CA GLU A 497 26.80 -8.44 -30.33
C GLU A 497 27.70 -9.69 -30.48
N ARG A 498 27.27 -10.65 -31.31
CA ARG A 498 27.99 -11.86 -31.71
C ARG A 498 29.09 -11.58 -32.74
N GLU A 499 28.81 -10.78 -33.77
CA GLU A 499 29.86 -10.31 -34.71
C GLU A 499 30.91 -9.45 -33.99
N LEU A 500 30.50 -8.51 -33.13
CA LEU A 500 31.41 -7.73 -32.29
C LEU A 500 32.29 -8.64 -31.42
N GLY A 501 31.69 -9.69 -30.84
CA GLY A 501 32.37 -10.68 -30.01
C GLY A 501 33.56 -11.37 -30.69
N TYR A 502 33.40 -11.84 -31.94
CA TYR A 502 34.48 -12.47 -32.69
C TYR A 502 35.65 -11.50 -32.95
N VAL A 503 35.36 -10.22 -33.19
CA VAL A 503 36.40 -9.22 -33.48
C VAL A 503 37.06 -8.68 -32.21
N LEU A 504 36.33 -8.63 -31.08
CA LEU A 504 36.93 -8.38 -29.76
C LEU A 504 37.85 -9.54 -29.35
N ALA A 505 37.41 -10.79 -29.51
CA ALA A 505 38.24 -11.96 -29.28
C ALA A 505 39.51 -11.91 -30.14
N LEU A 506 39.39 -11.58 -31.43
CA LEU A 506 40.54 -11.35 -32.32
C LEU A 506 41.49 -10.24 -31.81
N ASP A 507 41.00 -9.11 -31.28
CA ASP A 507 41.86 -8.03 -30.74
C ASP A 507 42.63 -8.46 -29.49
N HIS A 508 42.01 -9.29 -28.64
CA HIS A 508 42.61 -9.81 -27.42
C HIS A 508 43.54 -11.01 -27.67
N ASP A 509 43.22 -11.91 -28.59
CA ASP A 509 44.11 -13.00 -29.00
C ASP A 509 45.35 -12.45 -29.71
N LEU A 510 45.25 -11.32 -30.41
CA LEU A 510 46.41 -10.59 -30.94
C LEU A 510 47.27 -9.94 -29.84
N ASP A 511 46.69 -9.44 -28.74
CA ASP A 511 47.43 -9.02 -27.54
C ASP A 511 48.14 -10.22 -26.90
N MET A 512 47.42 -11.33 -26.68
CA MET A 512 47.95 -12.54 -26.05
C MET A 512 49.07 -13.18 -26.87
N CYS A 513 48.89 -13.29 -28.18
CA CYS A 513 49.92 -13.76 -29.10
C CYS A 513 51.17 -12.88 -29.04
N ALA A 514 51.02 -11.55 -29.11
CA ALA A 514 52.14 -10.62 -29.00
C ALA A 514 52.83 -10.69 -27.62
N ALA A 515 52.08 -10.91 -26.55
CA ALA A 515 52.62 -11.09 -25.20
C ALA A 515 53.42 -12.40 -25.06
N SER A 516 52.87 -13.55 -25.46
CA SER A 516 53.58 -14.84 -25.39
C SER A 516 54.83 -14.86 -26.28
N LEU A 517 54.73 -14.40 -27.53
CA LEU A 517 55.89 -14.29 -28.42
C LEU A 517 56.92 -13.26 -27.93
N GLY A 518 56.48 -12.16 -27.33
CA GLY A 518 57.34 -11.16 -26.70
C GLY A 518 58.04 -11.69 -25.45
N LEU A 519 57.39 -12.51 -24.64
CA LEU A 519 57.97 -13.17 -23.47
C LEU A 519 59.08 -14.13 -23.91
N THR A 520 58.80 -15.05 -24.85
CA THR A 520 59.83 -15.95 -25.41
C THR A 520 61.00 -15.18 -26.00
N LYS A 521 60.74 -14.07 -26.72
CA LYS A 521 61.80 -13.18 -27.21
C LYS A 521 62.67 -12.65 -26.06
N THR A 522 62.04 -12.19 -24.99
CA THR A 522 62.70 -11.58 -23.83
C THR A 522 63.52 -12.61 -23.04
N SER A 523 62.97 -13.80 -22.80
CA SER A 523 63.67 -14.90 -22.11
C SER A 523 64.90 -15.37 -22.89
N ILE A 524 64.76 -15.59 -24.20
CA ILE A 524 65.88 -16.06 -25.04
C ILE A 524 66.94 -14.96 -25.22
N ASP A 525 66.55 -13.69 -25.34
CA ASP A 525 67.51 -12.56 -25.36
C ASP A 525 68.29 -12.47 -24.03
N GLY A 526 67.63 -12.71 -22.89
CA GLY A 526 68.29 -12.83 -21.59
C GLY A 526 69.31 -13.98 -21.52
N ILE A 527 68.96 -15.17 -22.02
CA ILE A 527 69.87 -16.34 -22.07
C ILE A 527 71.04 -16.12 -23.05
N VAL A 528 70.81 -15.40 -24.15
CA VAL A 528 71.86 -15.09 -25.15
C VAL A 528 72.82 -13.99 -24.67
N GLN A 529 72.39 -13.14 -23.73
CA GLN A 529 73.22 -12.10 -23.10
C GLN A 529 73.91 -12.56 -21.80
N ASP A 530 73.63 -13.77 -21.31
CA ASP A 530 74.25 -14.34 -20.11
C ASP A 530 75.65 -14.92 -20.43
N GLU A 531 76.70 -14.35 -19.83
CA GLU A 531 78.09 -14.78 -20.05
C GLU A 531 78.41 -16.17 -19.47
N ASP A 532 77.61 -16.68 -18.53
CA ASP A 532 77.77 -18.03 -17.95
C ASP A 532 77.01 -19.12 -18.77
N SER A 533 76.20 -18.74 -19.77
CA SER A 533 75.36 -19.68 -20.55
C SER A 533 76.09 -20.31 -21.75
N VAL A 534 76.06 -21.65 -21.82
CA VAL A 534 76.72 -22.44 -22.89
C VAL A 534 75.76 -22.67 -24.07
N LEU A 535 75.90 -21.88 -25.13
CA LEU A 535 75.00 -21.88 -26.29
C LEU A 535 75.44 -22.87 -27.40
N GLU A 536 74.84 -24.07 -27.45
CA GLU A 536 75.09 -25.05 -28.53
C GLU A 536 74.35 -24.72 -29.85
N MET A 537 74.67 -23.57 -30.47
CA MET A 537 73.92 -23.01 -31.61
C MET A 537 73.98 -23.79 -32.94
N GLY A 538 74.69 -24.92 -33.02
CA GLY A 538 74.74 -25.78 -34.21
C GLY A 538 75.27 -25.14 -35.51
N GLY A 539 75.83 -23.92 -35.44
CA GLY A 539 76.25 -23.12 -36.59
C GLY A 539 75.23 -22.09 -37.10
N TYR A 540 74.07 -21.95 -36.45
CA TYR A 540 73.06 -20.95 -36.80
C TYR A 540 73.29 -19.61 -36.06
N ASN A 541 72.95 -18.50 -36.71
CA ASN A 541 72.89 -17.18 -36.08
C ASN A 541 71.49 -16.99 -35.45
N VAL A 542 71.41 -16.77 -34.12
CA VAL A 542 70.14 -16.54 -33.40
C VAL A 542 69.34 -15.38 -34.00
N GLN A 543 70.03 -14.32 -34.43
CA GLN A 543 69.40 -13.10 -34.95
C GLN A 543 68.60 -13.39 -36.23
N GLU A 544 69.24 -14.05 -37.19
CA GLU A 544 68.64 -14.40 -38.50
C GLU A 544 67.65 -15.57 -38.39
N ALA A 545 67.96 -16.58 -37.56
CA ALA A 545 67.18 -17.81 -37.48
C ALA A 545 65.94 -17.70 -36.59
N LEU A 546 65.93 -16.79 -35.60
CA LEU A 546 64.86 -16.69 -34.59
C LEU A 546 64.37 -15.24 -34.40
N PHE A 547 65.24 -14.29 -34.04
CA PHE A 547 64.77 -12.96 -33.63
C PHE A 547 64.14 -12.14 -34.77
N GLU A 548 64.69 -12.19 -35.99
CA GLU A 548 64.08 -11.52 -37.15
C GLU A 548 62.73 -12.13 -37.57
N PRO A 549 62.59 -13.47 -37.71
CA PRO A 549 61.29 -14.11 -37.89
C PRO A 549 60.27 -13.75 -36.80
N LEU A 550 60.67 -13.79 -35.53
CA LEU A 550 59.81 -13.53 -34.38
C LEU A 550 59.34 -12.06 -34.35
N GLN A 551 60.25 -11.12 -34.60
CA GLN A 551 59.93 -9.70 -34.72
C GLN A 551 58.95 -9.43 -35.87
N LYS A 552 59.13 -10.10 -37.01
CA LYS A 552 58.25 -9.98 -38.18
C LYS A 552 56.81 -10.45 -37.86
N VAL A 553 56.64 -11.49 -37.05
CA VAL A 553 55.31 -11.93 -36.58
C VAL A 553 54.73 -10.90 -35.60
N LEU A 554 55.51 -10.39 -34.64
CA LEU A 554 55.06 -9.35 -33.70
C LEU A 554 54.54 -8.09 -34.43
N ASP A 555 55.24 -7.64 -35.47
CA ASP A 555 54.82 -6.46 -36.24
C ASP A 555 53.63 -6.76 -37.19
N GLN A 556 53.46 -8.01 -37.63
CA GLN A 556 52.22 -8.46 -38.28
C GLN A 556 51.03 -8.44 -37.31
N CYS A 557 51.20 -8.89 -36.06
CA CYS A 557 50.15 -8.81 -35.02
C CYS A 557 49.73 -7.37 -34.76
N LYS A 558 50.68 -6.42 -34.65
CA LYS A 558 50.38 -4.97 -34.54
C LYS A 558 49.63 -4.43 -35.75
N SER A 559 49.98 -4.88 -36.97
CA SER A 559 49.28 -4.48 -38.19
C SER A 559 47.84 -5.01 -38.22
N ALA A 560 47.63 -6.29 -37.88
CA ALA A 560 46.32 -6.89 -37.75
C ALA A 560 45.47 -6.19 -36.68
N LYS A 561 46.08 -5.82 -35.54
CA LYS A 561 45.39 -5.12 -34.45
C LYS A 561 44.90 -3.72 -34.83
N ASN A 562 45.61 -3.05 -35.73
CA ASN A 562 45.16 -1.77 -36.32
C ASN A 562 44.01 -1.94 -37.34
N LEU A 563 43.61 -3.18 -37.66
CA LEU A 563 42.43 -3.51 -38.47
C LEU A 563 41.27 -4.03 -37.61
N SER A 564 41.51 -4.91 -36.63
CA SER A 564 40.49 -5.34 -35.64
C SER A 564 39.84 -4.14 -34.96
N ARG A 565 40.63 -3.18 -34.47
CA ARG A 565 40.12 -1.93 -33.84
C ARG A 565 39.22 -1.08 -34.74
N LYS A 566 39.48 -1.07 -36.05
CA LYS A 566 38.63 -0.36 -37.03
C LYS A 566 37.33 -1.13 -37.29
N LEU A 567 37.38 -2.47 -37.25
CA LEU A 567 36.22 -3.32 -37.42
C LEU A 567 35.34 -3.37 -36.16
N ILE A 568 35.93 -3.43 -34.96
CA ILE A 568 35.25 -3.24 -33.66
C ILE A 568 34.44 -1.95 -33.71
N LYS A 569 35.11 -0.80 -33.92
CA LYS A 569 34.42 0.49 -33.98
C LYS A 569 33.32 0.48 -35.04
N ARG A 570 33.56 -0.11 -36.22
CA ARG A 570 32.54 -0.14 -37.27
C ARG A 570 31.31 -0.97 -36.90
N ILE A 571 31.46 -2.06 -36.13
CA ILE A 571 30.35 -2.87 -35.64
C ILE A 571 29.65 -2.15 -34.47
N GLU A 572 30.39 -1.47 -33.59
CA GLU A 572 29.83 -0.61 -32.53
C GLU A 572 28.98 0.54 -33.12
N ASP A 573 29.53 1.28 -34.10
CA ASP A 573 28.80 2.33 -34.84
C ASP A 573 27.50 1.77 -35.45
N LEU A 574 27.58 0.60 -36.12
CA LEU A 574 26.40 -0.05 -36.75
C LEU A 574 25.35 -0.51 -35.72
N SER A 575 25.79 -1.03 -34.57
CA SER A 575 24.88 -1.48 -33.51
C SER A 575 24.18 -0.29 -32.83
N ALA A 576 24.91 0.80 -32.58
CA ALA A 576 24.35 2.04 -32.04
C ALA A 576 23.33 2.69 -33.00
N ASP A 577 23.65 2.78 -34.29
CA ASP A 577 22.76 3.30 -35.35
C ASP A 577 21.56 2.36 -35.64
N SER A 578 21.47 1.18 -35.00
CA SER A 578 20.50 0.12 -35.31
C SER A 578 20.51 -0.32 -36.80
N ALA A 579 21.69 -0.24 -37.42
CA ALA A 579 21.92 -0.54 -38.83
C ALA A 579 22.18 -2.04 -39.07
N ALA A 580 21.90 -2.50 -40.30
CA ALA A 580 21.95 -3.92 -40.63
C ALA A 580 23.38 -4.49 -40.66
N VAL A 581 23.70 -5.29 -39.64
CA VAL A 581 24.84 -6.22 -39.58
C VAL A 581 24.57 -7.45 -40.48
N LYS A 582 25.60 -8.20 -40.88
CA LYS A 582 25.53 -9.15 -42.02
C LYS A 582 25.94 -10.58 -41.63
N ALA A 583 24.99 -11.38 -41.15
CA ALA A 583 25.21 -12.75 -40.65
C ALA A 583 26.09 -13.68 -41.53
N HIS A 584 26.16 -13.50 -42.86
CA HIS A 584 27.09 -14.24 -43.73
C HIS A 584 28.58 -13.92 -43.49
N LEU A 585 28.90 -12.91 -42.69
CA LEU A 585 30.26 -12.58 -42.26
C LEU A 585 30.68 -13.38 -41.02
N ILE A 586 29.74 -13.93 -40.22
CA ILE A 586 30.06 -14.71 -39.02
C ILE A 586 31.06 -15.86 -39.29
N PRO A 587 30.91 -16.70 -40.34
CA PRO A 587 31.88 -17.75 -40.62
C PRO A 587 33.29 -17.20 -40.95
N GLN A 588 33.37 -15.99 -41.49
CA GLN A 588 34.64 -15.31 -41.80
C GLN A 588 35.26 -14.71 -40.54
N MET A 589 34.46 -14.05 -39.69
CA MET A 589 34.90 -13.48 -38.42
C MET A 589 35.33 -14.58 -37.44
N LYS A 590 34.51 -15.62 -37.26
CA LYS A 590 34.89 -16.79 -36.47
C LYS A 590 36.16 -17.44 -37.02
N GLY A 591 36.25 -17.65 -38.33
CA GLY A 591 37.45 -18.22 -38.95
C GLY A 591 38.70 -17.38 -38.66
N LEU A 592 38.60 -16.05 -38.67
CA LEU A 592 39.70 -15.15 -38.28
C LEU A 592 40.07 -15.30 -36.80
N THR A 593 39.10 -15.43 -35.89
CA THR A 593 39.35 -15.72 -34.47
C THR A 593 40.06 -17.07 -34.31
N ASP A 594 39.47 -18.15 -34.84
CA ASP A 594 39.96 -19.53 -34.70
C ASP A 594 41.44 -19.66 -35.10
N HIS A 595 41.87 -19.05 -36.22
CA HIS A 595 43.27 -19.08 -36.69
C HIS A 595 44.24 -18.32 -35.76
N VAL A 596 43.80 -17.25 -35.08
CA VAL A 596 44.66 -16.53 -34.12
C VAL A 596 44.66 -17.23 -32.77
N SER A 597 43.56 -17.86 -32.35
CA SER A 597 43.54 -18.74 -31.18
C SER A 597 44.48 -19.95 -31.36
N GLU A 598 44.58 -20.52 -32.56
CA GLU A 598 45.62 -21.52 -32.90
C GLU A 598 47.04 -20.96 -32.77
N LEU A 599 47.29 -19.72 -33.23
CA LEU A 599 48.58 -19.05 -33.10
C LEU A 599 48.95 -18.71 -31.63
N VAL A 600 47.97 -18.35 -30.81
CA VAL A 600 48.12 -18.19 -29.34
C VAL A 600 48.51 -19.53 -28.73
N ASN A 601 47.79 -20.61 -29.06
CA ASN A 601 48.10 -21.96 -28.57
C ASN A 601 49.50 -22.42 -28.99
N PHE A 602 49.98 -22.08 -30.18
CA PHE A 602 51.35 -22.34 -30.61
C PHE A 602 52.37 -21.55 -29.76
N ALA A 603 52.13 -20.25 -29.55
CA ALA A 603 53.01 -19.41 -28.75
C ALA A 603 53.10 -19.88 -27.29
N THR A 604 51.98 -20.19 -26.64
CA THR A 604 51.96 -20.62 -25.23
C THR A 604 52.50 -22.03 -25.01
N ASN A 605 52.13 -23.01 -25.84
CA ASN A 605 52.48 -24.42 -25.60
C ASN A 605 53.81 -24.88 -26.22
N HIS A 606 54.37 -24.14 -27.19
CA HIS A 606 55.59 -24.55 -27.89
C HIS A 606 56.74 -23.53 -27.82
N LEU A 607 56.47 -22.27 -27.47
CA LEU A 607 57.50 -21.22 -27.39
C LEU A 607 57.75 -20.71 -25.96
N CYS A 608 56.79 -20.83 -25.03
CA CYS A 608 57.01 -20.54 -23.61
C CYS A 608 57.52 -21.75 -22.79
N CYS A 609 57.86 -22.86 -23.46
CA CYS A 609 58.47 -24.06 -22.85
C CYS A 609 59.90 -24.33 -23.37
N LEU A 610 60.52 -23.31 -23.98
CA LEU A 610 61.91 -23.22 -24.40
C LEU A 610 62.62 -22.17 -23.54
#